data_AF-A0A1Y2LX64-F1
#
_entry.id   AF-A0A1Y2LX64-F1
#
_cell.length_a   1.000
_cell.length_b   1.000
_cell.length_c   1.000
_cell.angle_alpha   90.00
_cell.angle_beta   90.00
_cell.angle_gamma   90.00
#
_symmetry.space_group_name_H-M   'P 1'
#
loop_
_entity.id
_entity.type
_entity.pdbx_description
1 polymer ?
#
loop_
_entity_poly.entity_id
_entity_poly.type
_entity_poly.pdbx_seq_one_letter_code
_entity_poly.pdbx_strand_id
1 'polypeptide(L)'
;MPKRSAGCFECRKRKVRCDETKPECNTCVRRGTKCPGYRPAQSFILHQFDNETERPQLIREDEERYRYAYQPPQTATSTLPSRNNSYGTLVVQQEQTMAEPQVPKQVSPIAVDRIQHLGTFIRLYLPRADGPALPPPSALMLALPTMPANSSVLLAAIDALSAAQLAVNDRDRALVNRSRSMYGMALTQMLKAIQDPVLALKDETLLSTYMLTLYEVFVGVTQGHGFFYHVQGLLHLVRQRGPESFKSRLSLQLFHAIRYNTLSIGYHMRRASSLDTPEWLAVTARAAKTDPYVALNDICICIPRLLERTDKLANPDCPPSEIDAVISDSQALANRAFEWLSDFEKYGPRYDKVPIASMEGFLDHVCAEIVFDPVFDFKYFGAGICYMIYWMSMLILQGNTFRLLRAHRALEPKQLFTWGRQLAGFADHICMSIPFHSRPQTGYTAKFGSLTPLVVARKFYENAPGMAAKAKWCADVYTVARVPGLYQEAPVELEPFKQVESTVKGNKRFI
;
A
#
# COMPACT_ATOMS: atom_id res chain seq x y z
N MET A 1 -11.32 -33.28 0.34
CA MET A 1 -10.27 -33.74 -0.60
C MET A 1 -9.38 -34.76 0.11
N PRO A 2 -8.99 -35.88 -0.54
CA PRO A 2 -8.09 -36.85 0.09
C PRO A 2 -6.71 -36.22 0.35
N LYS A 3 -6.15 -36.45 1.55
CA LYS A 3 -4.79 -36.01 1.93
C LYS A 3 -3.77 -36.60 0.95
N ARG A 4 -2.97 -35.74 0.31
CA ARG A 4 -1.83 -36.18 -0.52
C ARG A 4 -0.77 -36.83 0.37
N SER A 5 -0.08 -37.87 -0.12
CA SER A 5 0.93 -38.59 0.67
C SER A 5 2.14 -37.72 0.99
N ALA A 6 2.66 -37.84 2.22
CA ALA A 6 3.79 -37.06 2.75
C ALA A 6 5.18 -37.67 2.44
N GLY A 7 5.23 -38.74 1.64
CA GLY A 7 6.48 -39.41 1.28
C GLY A 7 7.43 -38.56 0.42
N CYS A 8 8.72 -38.91 0.42
CA CYS A 8 9.75 -38.25 -0.39
C CYS A 8 9.47 -38.38 -1.90
N PHE A 9 10.09 -37.53 -2.73
CA PHE A 9 9.81 -37.49 -4.18
C PHE A 9 10.06 -38.84 -4.86
N GLU A 10 11.13 -39.56 -4.49
CA GLU A 10 11.47 -40.85 -5.11
C GLU A 10 10.48 -41.97 -4.73
N CYS A 11 10.09 -42.05 -3.44
CA CYS A 11 9.08 -43.02 -3.00
C CYS A 11 7.71 -42.74 -3.63
N ARG A 12 7.34 -41.47 -3.82
CA ARG A 12 6.10 -41.07 -4.51
C ARG A 12 6.14 -41.43 -6.00
N LYS A 13 7.23 -41.13 -6.69
CA LYS A 13 7.45 -41.49 -8.10
C LYS A 13 7.33 -42.99 -8.31
N ARG A 14 7.90 -43.79 -7.41
CA ARG A 14 7.86 -45.26 -7.45
C ARG A 14 6.58 -45.89 -6.88
N LYS A 15 5.66 -45.08 -6.33
CA LYS A 15 4.43 -45.55 -5.65
C LYS A 15 4.70 -46.59 -4.55
N VAL A 16 5.77 -46.42 -3.78
CA VAL A 16 6.14 -47.27 -2.64
C VAL A 16 5.96 -46.53 -1.32
N ARG A 17 5.78 -47.28 -0.21
CA ARG A 17 5.62 -46.68 1.13
C ARG A 17 6.91 -46.01 1.58
N CYS A 18 6.82 -44.71 1.91
CA CYS A 18 7.90 -43.95 2.53
C CYS A 18 7.79 -44.06 4.05
N ASP A 19 8.92 -44.14 4.73
CA ASP A 19 9.03 -44.15 6.19
C ASP A 19 9.19 -42.75 6.80
N GLU A 20 9.22 -41.70 5.96
CA GLU A 20 9.18 -40.28 6.36
C GLU A 20 10.31 -39.79 7.27
N THR A 21 11.38 -40.58 7.41
CA THR A 21 12.58 -40.23 8.18
C THR A 21 13.40 -39.11 7.51
N LYS A 22 13.77 -38.09 8.28
CA LYS A 22 14.55 -36.92 7.78
C LYS A 22 15.99 -37.01 8.30
N PRO A 23 17.01 -36.59 7.53
CA PRO A 23 16.95 -35.89 6.23
C PRO A 23 16.74 -36.79 5.00
N GLU A 24 17.06 -38.09 5.08
CA GLU A 24 16.85 -39.08 4.02
C GLU A 24 16.00 -40.25 4.51
N CYS A 25 15.13 -40.79 3.65
CA CYS A 25 14.24 -41.88 4.03
C CYS A 25 14.97 -43.24 4.01
N ASN A 26 14.74 -44.10 5.01
CA ASN A 26 15.42 -45.40 5.07
C ASN A 26 15.01 -46.33 3.92
N THR A 27 13.85 -46.11 3.30
CA THR A 27 13.43 -46.85 2.09
C THR A 27 14.32 -46.53 0.90
N CYS A 28 14.79 -45.29 0.74
CA CYS A 28 15.73 -44.89 -0.31
C CYS A 28 17.14 -45.37 0.00
N VAL A 29 17.58 -45.23 1.26
CA VAL A 29 18.92 -45.65 1.72
C VAL A 29 19.12 -47.16 1.56
N ARG A 30 18.17 -47.99 2.03
CA ARG A 30 18.25 -49.46 1.89
C ARG A 30 18.29 -49.95 0.45
N ARG A 31 17.81 -49.13 -0.50
CA ARG A 31 17.77 -49.45 -1.93
C ARG A 31 18.97 -48.91 -2.70
N GLY A 32 19.95 -48.29 -2.02
CA GLY A 32 21.12 -47.70 -2.65
C GLY A 32 20.80 -46.48 -3.53
N THR A 33 19.67 -45.81 -3.30
CA THR A 33 19.26 -44.62 -4.08
C THR A 33 19.32 -43.38 -3.21
N LYS A 34 19.99 -42.31 -3.69
CA LYS A 34 20.06 -41.03 -2.98
C LYS A 34 18.66 -40.43 -2.82
N CYS A 35 18.25 -40.12 -1.59
CA CYS A 35 16.93 -39.53 -1.34
C CYS A 35 16.93 -38.06 -1.82
N PRO A 36 16.05 -37.66 -2.76
CA PRO A 36 15.95 -36.28 -3.23
C PRO A 36 15.27 -35.34 -2.21
N GLY A 37 14.91 -35.85 -1.03
CA GLY A 37 14.20 -35.10 0.00
C GLY A 37 12.67 -35.11 -0.14
N TYR A 38 12.03 -34.30 0.70
CA TYR A 38 10.58 -34.23 0.87
C TYR A 38 10.02 -32.95 0.26
N ARG A 39 8.73 -32.98 -0.10
CA ARG A 39 8.00 -31.74 -0.43
C ARG A 39 8.01 -30.85 0.83
N PRO A 40 8.26 -29.53 0.71
CA PRO A 40 8.06 -28.61 1.82
C PRO A 40 6.64 -28.75 2.38
N ALA A 41 6.45 -28.62 3.70
CA ALA A 41 5.15 -28.77 4.36
C ALA A 41 4.07 -27.82 3.81
N GLN A 42 4.46 -26.83 3.01
CA GLN A 42 3.58 -25.89 2.32
C GLN A 42 4.04 -25.75 0.86
N SER A 43 3.46 -26.56 0.00
CA SER A 43 3.50 -26.34 -1.44
C SER A 43 2.27 -25.57 -1.88
N PHE A 44 2.48 -24.52 -2.67
CA PHE A 44 1.40 -23.64 -3.08
C PHE A 44 0.53 -24.29 -4.15
N ILE A 45 -0.76 -23.96 -4.10
CA ILE A 45 -1.64 -24.08 -5.25
C ILE A 45 -1.58 -22.72 -5.94
N LEU A 46 -0.85 -22.63 -7.05
CA LEU A 46 -0.88 -21.45 -7.91
C LEU A 46 -2.16 -21.53 -8.74
N HIS A 47 -3.05 -20.58 -8.52
CA HIS A 47 -4.23 -20.37 -9.35
C HIS A 47 -3.88 -19.38 -10.45
N GLN A 48 -4.04 -19.80 -11.71
CA GLN A 48 -4.11 -18.88 -12.83
C GLN A 48 -5.58 -18.75 -13.22
N PHE A 49 -6.02 -17.50 -13.39
CA PHE A 49 -7.34 -17.22 -13.95
C PHE A 49 -7.22 -17.29 -15.47
N ASP A 50 -7.98 -18.20 -16.06
CA ASP A 50 -8.16 -18.29 -17.50
C ASP A 50 -9.23 -17.28 -17.91
N ASN A 51 -8.87 -16.36 -18.81
CA ASN A 51 -9.71 -15.22 -19.21
C ASN A 51 -10.99 -15.65 -19.94
N GLU A 52 -11.07 -16.90 -20.43
CA GLU A 52 -12.25 -17.38 -21.16
C GLU A 52 -13.27 -18.11 -20.29
N THR A 53 -12.85 -18.68 -19.16
CA THR A 53 -13.71 -19.60 -18.38
C THR A 53 -14.00 -19.14 -16.95
N GLU A 54 -13.36 -18.06 -16.47
CA GLU A 54 -13.45 -17.53 -15.09
C GLU A 54 -13.25 -18.59 -13.98
N ARG A 55 -12.72 -19.77 -14.33
CA ARG A 55 -12.49 -20.88 -13.39
C ARG A 55 -11.02 -20.92 -13.00
N PRO A 56 -10.70 -21.07 -11.70
CA PRO A 56 -9.32 -21.17 -11.27
C PRO A 56 -8.70 -22.49 -11.75
N GLN A 57 -7.77 -22.44 -12.70
CA GLN A 57 -6.98 -23.59 -13.09
C GLN A 57 -5.72 -23.72 -12.22
N LEU A 58 -5.36 -24.97 -11.91
CA LEU A 58 -4.30 -25.34 -10.99
C LEU A 58 -3.00 -25.53 -11.80
N ILE A 59 -2.05 -24.61 -11.68
CA ILE A 59 -0.73 -24.80 -12.31
C ILE A 59 -0.08 -26.02 -11.64
N ARG A 60 0.24 -27.05 -12.44
CA ARG A 60 1.09 -28.14 -11.98
C ARG A 60 2.51 -27.59 -11.84
N GLU A 61 2.95 -27.38 -10.60
CA GLU A 61 4.34 -27.03 -10.29
C GLU A 61 5.30 -28.05 -10.92
N ASP A 62 6.35 -27.56 -11.57
CA ASP A 62 7.43 -28.41 -12.09
C ASP A 62 8.23 -29.00 -10.92
N GLU A 63 8.15 -30.33 -10.75
CA GLU A 63 8.82 -31.05 -9.66
C GLU A 63 10.36 -31.02 -9.81
N GLU A 64 10.90 -30.61 -10.96
CA GLU A 64 12.36 -30.44 -11.17
C GLU A 64 12.94 -29.24 -10.39
N ARG A 65 12.12 -28.23 -10.07
CA ARG A 65 12.55 -26.96 -9.46
C ARG A 65 13.15 -27.09 -8.06
N TYR A 66 12.82 -28.16 -7.33
CA TYR A 66 13.24 -28.37 -5.94
C TYR A 66 14.44 -29.31 -5.79
N ARG A 67 15.04 -29.77 -6.92
CA ARG A 67 16.06 -30.82 -6.92
C ARG A 67 17.44 -30.38 -6.35
N TYR A 68 17.66 -29.10 -6.03
CA TYR A 68 18.97 -28.57 -5.63
C TYR A 68 19.01 -27.73 -4.34
N ALA A 69 17.99 -27.76 -3.49
CA ALA A 69 17.95 -26.91 -2.28
C ALA A 69 18.81 -27.40 -1.08
N TYR A 70 19.47 -28.56 -1.18
CA TYR A 70 20.30 -29.13 -0.12
C TYR A 70 21.62 -29.68 -0.68
N GLN A 71 22.53 -28.78 -1.07
CA GLN A 71 23.96 -29.09 -1.03
C GLN A 71 24.55 -28.34 0.18
N PRO A 72 25.10 -29.03 1.20
CA PRO A 72 25.90 -28.35 2.21
C PRO A 72 27.21 -27.85 1.56
N PRO A 73 27.76 -26.71 2.01
CA PRO A 73 29.09 -26.27 1.59
C PRO A 73 30.12 -27.33 2.00
N GLN A 74 31.02 -27.69 1.09
CA GLN A 74 32.17 -28.52 1.41
C GLN A 74 33.09 -27.72 2.36
N THR A 75 33.14 -28.11 3.63
CA THR A 75 34.21 -27.69 4.54
C THR A 75 35.08 -28.87 4.91
N ALA A 76 36.37 -28.59 4.79
CA ALA A 76 37.50 -29.47 5.02
C ALA A 76 37.41 -30.30 6.31
N THR A 77 37.86 -31.54 6.17
CA THR A 77 38.26 -32.50 7.19
C THR A 77 38.86 -31.88 8.46
N SER A 78 38.30 -32.22 9.62
CA SER A 78 39.11 -32.49 10.80
C SER A 78 38.50 -33.64 11.60
N THR A 79 39.35 -34.63 11.82
CA THR A 79 39.13 -35.89 12.51
C THR A 79 39.07 -35.69 14.03
N LEU A 80 38.03 -36.19 14.68
CA LEU A 80 38.06 -36.59 16.08
C LEU A 80 38.41 -38.08 16.17
N PRO A 81 39.11 -38.53 17.23
CA PRO A 81 38.91 -39.86 17.74
C PRO A 81 38.16 -39.84 19.08
N SER A 82 37.10 -40.64 19.05
CA SER A 82 36.27 -41.17 20.13
C SER A 82 37.05 -41.76 21.32
N ARG A 83 36.45 -41.70 22.52
CA ARG A 83 36.65 -42.75 23.54
C ARG A 83 35.48 -42.87 24.54
N ASN A 84 34.61 -43.83 24.23
CA ASN A 84 33.99 -44.87 25.04
C ASN A 84 33.96 -44.85 26.59
N ASN A 85 32.73 -45.12 27.08
CA ASN A 85 32.30 -46.07 28.12
C ASN A 85 32.56 -45.78 29.62
N SER A 86 31.49 -45.71 30.42
CA SER A 86 31.12 -46.83 31.32
C SER A 86 29.84 -46.58 32.13
N TYR A 87 29.08 -47.67 32.26
CA TYR A 87 27.93 -48.03 33.11
C TYR A 87 27.82 -47.41 34.52
N GLY A 88 26.57 -47.24 34.98
CA GLY A 88 26.26 -47.34 36.42
C GLY A 88 25.06 -46.55 36.95
N THR A 89 23.95 -47.26 37.14
CA THR A 89 23.04 -47.19 38.32
C THR A 89 22.05 -46.03 38.46
N LEU A 90 20.77 -46.42 38.50
CA LEU A 90 19.61 -45.62 38.88
C LEU A 90 19.67 -45.28 40.37
N VAL A 91 19.71 -43.99 40.71
CA VAL A 91 19.33 -43.47 42.03
C VAL A 91 18.36 -42.32 41.80
N VAL A 92 17.12 -42.50 42.26
CA VAL A 92 16.13 -41.43 42.38
C VAL A 92 16.51 -40.67 43.65
N GLN A 93 17.07 -39.48 43.50
CA GLN A 93 17.23 -38.53 44.59
C GLN A 93 16.50 -37.23 44.22
N GLN A 94 15.44 -36.98 44.97
CA GLN A 94 14.62 -35.80 44.90
C GLN A 94 15.32 -34.71 45.72
N GLU A 95 16.21 -33.95 45.10
CA GLU A 95 16.88 -32.81 45.72
C GLU A 95 16.17 -31.51 45.36
N GLN A 96 15.72 -30.80 46.40
CA GLN A 96 15.15 -29.47 46.33
C GLN A 96 16.24 -28.48 45.92
N THR A 97 16.30 -28.12 44.63
CA THR A 97 17.15 -27.02 44.16
C THR A 97 16.49 -25.69 44.45
N MET A 98 17.16 -24.88 45.28
CA MET A 98 16.93 -23.44 45.43
C MET A 98 16.90 -22.78 44.05
N ALA A 99 15.89 -21.93 43.81
CA ALA A 99 15.70 -21.26 42.55
C ALA A 99 16.91 -20.36 42.23
N GLU A 100 17.68 -20.79 41.24
CA GLU A 100 18.70 -19.98 40.56
C GLU A 100 18.04 -18.68 40.05
N PRO A 101 18.69 -17.50 40.19
CA PRO A 101 18.15 -16.27 39.61
C PRO A 101 17.96 -16.49 38.11
N GLN A 102 16.69 -16.47 37.67
CA GLN A 102 16.36 -16.77 36.29
C GLN A 102 17.09 -15.79 35.37
N VAL A 103 18.12 -16.30 34.67
CA VAL A 103 18.72 -15.63 33.53
C VAL A 103 17.57 -15.27 32.59
N PRO A 104 17.47 -14.01 32.10
CA PRO A 104 16.35 -13.61 31.26
C PRO A 104 16.19 -14.60 30.11
N LYS A 105 14.96 -15.13 29.94
CA LYS A 105 14.62 -16.05 28.85
C LYS A 105 15.22 -15.52 27.55
N GLN A 106 16.10 -16.29 26.91
CA GLN A 106 16.69 -15.92 25.63
C GLN A 106 15.57 -15.50 24.68
N VAL A 107 15.61 -14.24 24.24
CA VAL A 107 14.61 -13.69 23.33
C VAL A 107 14.65 -14.50 22.04
N SER A 108 13.48 -14.96 21.56
CA SER A 108 13.40 -15.73 20.32
C SER A 108 14.07 -14.95 19.17
N PRO A 109 14.99 -15.57 18.40
CA PRO A 109 15.62 -14.91 17.25
C PRO A 109 14.60 -14.33 16.26
N ILE A 110 13.46 -15.00 16.09
CA ILE A 110 12.35 -14.55 15.24
C ILE A 110 11.75 -13.23 15.75
N ALA A 111 11.67 -13.06 17.08
CA ALA A 111 11.16 -11.84 17.68
C ALA A 111 12.15 -10.67 17.52
N VAL A 112 13.45 -10.94 17.65
CA VAL A 112 14.51 -9.95 17.40
C VAL A 112 14.50 -9.51 15.94
N ASP A 113 14.49 -10.46 15.00
CA ASP A 113 14.43 -10.19 13.55
C ASP A 113 13.20 -9.33 13.21
N ARG A 114 12.03 -9.64 13.78
CA ARG A 114 10.82 -8.85 13.57
C ARG A 114 10.98 -7.41 14.04
N ILE A 115 11.51 -7.20 15.24
CA ILE A 115 11.71 -5.85 15.78
C ILE A 115 12.68 -5.06 14.89
N GLN A 116 13.75 -5.70 14.42
CA GLN A 116 14.73 -5.08 13.53
C GLN A 116 14.13 -4.74 12.16
N HIS A 117 13.38 -5.66 11.55
CA HIS A 117 12.70 -5.43 10.28
C HIS A 117 11.65 -4.32 10.40
N LEU A 118 10.84 -4.33 11.46
CA LEU A 118 9.84 -3.28 11.71
C LEU A 118 10.51 -1.92 11.94
N GLY A 119 11.58 -1.86 12.74
CA GLY A 119 12.33 -0.64 12.97
C GLY A 119 12.93 -0.08 11.68
N THR A 120 13.44 -0.96 10.81
CA THR A 120 13.96 -0.56 9.50
C THR A 120 12.85 -0.08 8.57
N PHE A 121 11.71 -0.77 8.54
CA PHE A 121 10.53 -0.31 7.81
C PHE A 121 10.12 1.10 8.24
N ILE A 122 9.95 1.35 9.54
CA ILE A 122 9.57 2.66 10.08
C ILE A 122 10.57 3.73 9.66
N ARG A 123 11.87 3.45 9.78
CA ARG A 123 12.96 4.38 9.42
C ARG A 123 12.98 4.74 7.93
N LEU A 124 12.67 3.78 7.05
CA LEU A 124 12.65 4.01 5.60
C LEU A 124 11.33 4.65 5.15
N TYR A 125 10.21 4.23 5.76
CA TYR A 125 8.89 4.66 5.35
C TYR A 125 8.53 6.06 5.80
N LEU A 126 8.80 6.39 7.07
CA LEU A 126 8.43 7.68 7.66
C LEU A 126 9.47 8.75 7.37
N PRO A 127 9.05 10.03 7.31
CA PRO A 127 10.00 11.13 7.26
C PRO A 127 10.82 11.18 8.56
N ARG A 128 12.06 11.67 8.45
CA ARG A 128 12.82 12.11 9.62
C ARG A 128 12.11 13.34 10.17
N ALA A 129 11.61 13.21 11.40
CA ALA A 129 10.62 14.14 11.92
C ALA A 129 11.25 15.51 12.25
N ASP A 130 10.97 16.50 11.40
CA ASP A 130 11.08 17.91 11.73
C ASP A 130 9.68 18.56 11.63
N GLY A 131 9.20 19.18 12.71
CA GLY A 131 7.93 19.91 12.77
C GLY A 131 6.79 19.25 13.56
N PRO A 132 5.53 19.71 13.38
CA PRO A 132 4.36 19.21 14.12
C PRO A 132 4.05 17.73 13.80
N ALA A 133 3.16 17.13 14.58
CA ALA A 133 2.78 15.72 14.49
C ALA A 133 2.51 15.27 13.04
N LEU A 134 2.94 14.04 12.71
CA LEU A 134 2.74 13.46 11.39
C LEU A 134 1.24 13.34 11.08
N PRO A 135 0.80 13.66 9.85
CA PRO A 135 -0.58 13.41 9.47
C PRO A 135 -0.86 11.90 9.45
N PRO A 136 -2.09 11.45 9.74
CA PRO A 136 -2.53 10.11 9.37
C PRO A 136 -2.37 9.95 7.83
N PRO A 137 -1.89 8.82 7.29
CA PRO A 137 -1.62 7.54 7.93
C PRO A 137 -0.23 7.40 8.57
N SER A 138 0.68 8.36 8.38
CA SER A 138 2.07 8.23 8.85
C SER A 138 2.16 8.06 10.37
N ALA A 139 1.34 8.79 11.13
CA ALA A 139 1.25 8.63 12.57
C ALA A 139 0.82 7.23 13.05
N LEU A 140 0.10 6.47 12.22
CA LEU A 140 -0.33 5.10 12.53
C LEU A 140 0.88 4.15 12.64
N MET A 141 1.91 4.36 11.81
CA MET A 141 3.09 3.48 11.79
C MET A 141 3.90 3.59 13.08
N LEU A 142 3.86 4.73 13.75
CA LEU A 142 4.52 4.94 15.04
C LEU A 142 3.90 4.12 16.17
N ALA A 143 2.64 3.69 16.03
CA ALA A 143 1.98 2.84 17.03
C ALA A 143 2.42 1.37 16.94
N LEU A 144 2.86 0.90 15.75
CA LEU A 144 3.13 -0.52 15.48
C LEU A 144 4.08 -1.18 16.49
N PRO A 145 5.21 -0.57 16.91
CA PRO A 145 6.13 -1.22 17.85
C PRO A 145 5.53 -1.45 19.24
N THR A 146 4.49 -0.68 19.60
CA THR A 146 3.85 -0.74 20.92
C THR A 146 2.62 -1.66 20.95
N MET A 147 2.21 -2.19 19.79
CA MET A 147 1.04 -3.05 19.70
C MET A 147 1.35 -4.45 20.26
N PRO A 148 0.44 -5.05 21.05
CA PRO A 148 0.61 -6.41 21.54
C PRO A 148 0.79 -7.42 20.39
N ALA A 149 1.74 -8.34 20.54
CA ALA A 149 2.00 -9.41 19.57
C ALA A 149 1.00 -10.58 19.71
N ASN A 150 -0.30 -10.28 19.83
CA ASN A 150 -1.37 -11.26 20.05
C ASN A 150 -2.17 -11.60 18.78
N SER A 151 -2.06 -10.79 17.73
CA SER A 151 -2.77 -10.97 16.47
C SER A 151 -1.89 -11.62 15.40
N SER A 152 -2.17 -12.88 15.07
CA SER A 152 -1.41 -13.63 14.06
C SER A 152 -1.51 -13.01 12.67
N VAL A 153 -2.68 -12.46 12.31
CA VAL A 153 -2.89 -11.78 11.01
C VAL A 153 -2.08 -10.48 10.92
N LEU A 154 -2.02 -9.71 12.01
CA LEU A 154 -1.27 -8.46 12.05
C LEU A 154 0.22 -8.70 11.98
N LEU A 155 0.74 -9.66 12.75
CA LEU A 155 2.14 -10.02 12.70
C LEU A 155 2.55 -10.51 11.30
N ALA A 156 1.73 -11.36 10.67
CA ALA A 156 2.01 -11.82 9.30
C ALA A 156 2.01 -10.68 8.27
N ALA A 157 1.10 -9.72 8.40
CA ALA A 157 1.05 -8.56 7.51
C ALA A 157 2.25 -7.60 7.71
N ILE A 158 2.66 -7.36 8.96
CA ILE A 158 3.85 -6.56 9.28
C ILE A 158 5.13 -7.23 8.77
N ASP A 159 5.28 -8.55 8.97
CA ASP A 159 6.43 -9.31 8.51
C ASP A 159 6.56 -9.23 6.98
N ALA A 160 5.43 -9.39 6.25
CA ALA A 160 5.39 -9.26 4.81
C ALA A 160 5.75 -7.84 4.32
N LEU A 161 5.15 -6.81 4.92
CA LEU A 161 5.39 -5.40 4.57
C LEU A 161 6.84 -4.98 4.82
N SER A 162 7.39 -5.36 5.97
CA SER A 162 8.76 -5.00 6.35
C SER A 162 9.77 -5.67 5.41
N ALA A 163 9.56 -6.95 5.07
CA ALA A 163 10.39 -7.65 4.09
C ALA A 163 10.31 -7.04 2.68
N ALA A 164 9.11 -6.63 2.26
CA ALA A 164 8.91 -5.96 0.97
C ALA A 164 9.66 -4.62 0.88
N GLN A 165 9.57 -3.79 1.92
CA GLN A 165 10.27 -2.50 1.96
C GLN A 165 11.79 -2.67 1.87
N LEU A 166 12.35 -3.65 2.58
CA LEU A 166 13.78 -3.98 2.51
C LEU A 166 14.17 -4.45 1.11
N ALA A 167 13.39 -5.38 0.53
CA ALA A 167 13.65 -5.89 -0.81
C ALA A 167 13.65 -4.78 -1.87
N VAL A 168 12.73 -3.83 -1.73
CA VAL A 168 12.62 -2.64 -2.59
C VAL A 168 13.82 -1.70 -2.42
N ASN A 169 14.21 -1.43 -1.17
CA ASN A 169 15.33 -0.54 -0.86
C ASN A 169 16.66 -1.09 -1.38
N ASP A 170 16.92 -2.38 -1.13
CA ASP A 170 18.19 -3.03 -1.45
C ASP A 170 18.22 -3.59 -2.88
N ARG A 171 17.10 -3.48 -3.61
CA ARG A 171 16.90 -4.04 -4.96
C ARG A 171 17.12 -5.56 -5.02
N ASP A 172 16.79 -6.26 -3.93
CA ASP A 172 16.99 -7.71 -3.78
C ASP A 172 15.81 -8.51 -4.33
N ARG A 173 16.01 -9.09 -5.51
CA ARG A 173 15.07 -10.00 -6.21
C ARG A 173 14.68 -11.23 -5.38
N ALA A 174 15.61 -11.83 -4.63
CA ALA A 174 15.33 -13.01 -3.83
C ALA A 174 14.46 -12.66 -2.63
N LEU A 175 14.73 -11.51 -1.99
CA LEU A 175 13.92 -11.02 -0.88
C LEU A 175 12.51 -10.63 -1.33
N VAL A 176 12.32 -10.10 -2.56
CA VAL A 176 10.98 -9.88 -3.14
C VAL A 176 10.19 -11.18 -3.26
N ASN A 177 10.82 -12.27 -3.71
CA ASN A 177 10.13 -13.56 -3.82
C ASN A 177 9.74 -14.09 -2.43
N ARG A 178 10.62 -13.91 -1.43
CA ARG A 178 10.33 -14.27 -0.04
C ARG A 178 9.21 -13.41 0.56
N SER A 179 9.20 -12.11 0.30
CA SER A 179 8.14 -11.20 0.78
C SER A 179 6.78 -11.58 0.18
N ARG A 180 6.75 -12.03 -1.09
CA ARG A 180 5.53 -12.56 -1.74
C ARG A 180 5.01 -13.81 -1.05
N SER A 181 5.87 -14.72 -0.63
CA SER A 181 5.46 -15.89 0.15
C SER A 181 4.88 -15.49 1.52
N MET A 182 5.50 -14.52 2.20
CA MET A 182 5.00 -13.97 3.47
C MET A 182 3.64 -13.28 3.28
N TYR A 183 3.48 -12.53 2.19
CA TYR A 183 2.21 -11.92 1.81
C TYR A 183 1.11 -12.97 1.59
N GLY A 184 1.39 -14.06 0.88
CA GLY A 184 0.45 -15.19 0.73
C GLY A 184 0.07 -15.85 2.07
N MET A 185 1.01 -15.95 3.01
CA MET A 185 0.72 -16.40 4.37
C MET A 185 -0.22 -15.42 5.11
N ALA A 186 0.05 -14.12 5.01
CA ALA A 186 -0.79 -13.09 5.60
C ALA A 186 -2.20 -13.10 5.01
N LEU A 187 -2.36 -13.31 3.70
CA LEU A 187 -3.67 -13.50 3.06
C LEU A 187 -4.41 -14.74 3.60
N THR A 188 -3.70 -15.84 3.86
CA THR A 188 -4.29 -17.04 4.46
C THR A 188 -4.78 -16.78 5.89
N GLN A 189 -4.03 -16.01 6.69
CA GLN A 189 -4.47 -15.60 8.03
C GLN A 189 -5.64 -14.60 7.96
N MET A 190 -5.59 -13.67 7.01
CA MET A 190 -6.66 -12.72 6.77
C MET A 190 -7.97 -13.43 6.42
N LEU A 191 -7.94 -14.42 5.52
CA LEU A 191 -9.12 -15.20 5.15
C LEU A 191 -9.76 -15.88 6.37
N LYS A 192 -8.96 -16.42 7.29
CA LYS A 192 -9.47 -17.00 8.54
C LYS A 192 -10.08 -15.93 9.45
N ALA A 193 -9.43 -14.78 9.57
CA ALA A 193 -9.87 -13.69 10.43
C ALA A 193 -11.20 -13.09 9.96
N ILE A 194 -11.39 -12.90 8.65
CA ILE A 194 -12.64 -12.32 8.10
C ILE A 194 -13.82 -13.32 8.08
N GLN A 195 -13.55 -14.62 8.14
CA GLN A 195 -14.59 -15.65 8.27
C GLN A 195 -15.16 -15.76 9.68
N ASP A 196 -14.40 -15.30 10.69
CA ASP A 196 -14.86 -15.24 12.07
C ASP A 196 -15.55 -13.90 12.34
N PRO A 197 -16.82 -13.88 12.77
CA PRO A 197 -17.60 -12.65 12.92
C PRO A 197 -17.06 -11.71 14.01
N VAL A 198 -16.29 -12.21 14.98
CA VAL A 198 -15.68 -11.42 16.05
C VAL A 198 -14.32 -10.90 15.61
N LEU A 199 -13.47 -11.76 15.04
CA LEU A 199 -12.13 -11.35 14.59
C LEU A 199 -12.19 -10.36 13.42
N ALA A 200 -13.16 -10.50 12.52
CA ALA A 200 -13.35 -9.60 11.38
C ALA A 200 -13.48 -8.13 11.82
N LEU A 201 -14.11 -7.89 12.98
CA LEU A 201 -14.42 -6.56 13.50
C LEU A 201 -13.35 -6.00 14.45
N LYS A 202 -12.20 -6.64 14.60
CA LYS A 202 -11.09 -6.16 15.44
C LYS A 202 -10.24 -5.08 14.76
N ASP A 203 -9.67 -4.16 15.54
CA ASP A 203 -8.77 -3.12 15.04
C ASP A 203 -7.53 -3.73 14.36
N GLU A 204 -7.04 -4.85 14.89
CA GLU A 204 -5.90 -5.58 14.33
C GLU A 204 -6.21 -6.14 12.94
N THR A 205 -7.43 -6.62 12.69
CA THR A 205 -7.82 -7.12 11.36
C THR A 205 -7.89 -5.95 10.37
N LEU A 206 -8.50 -4.83 10.78
CA LEU A 206 -8.58 -3.62 9.95
C LEU A 206 -7.18 -3.07 9.62
N LEU A 207 -6.31 -2.99 10.62
CA LEU A 207 -4.92 -2.58 10.45
C LEU A 207 -4.14 -3.54 9.56
N SER A 208 -4.36 -4.86 9.71
CA SER A 208 -3.73 -5.86 8.86
C SER A 208 -4.09 -5.66 7.40
N THR A 209 -5.37 -5.43 7.09
CA THR A 209 -5.81 -5.14 5.71
C THR A 209 -5.16 -3.85 5.19
N TYR A 210 -4.98 -2.84 6.04
CA TYR A 210 -4.25 -1.63 5.68
C TYR A 210 -2.76 -1.89 5.42
N MET A 211 -2.08 -2.71 6.23
CA MET A 211 -0.69 -3.13 5.97
C MET A 211 -0.55 -3.87 4.63
N LEU A 212 -1.50 -4.75 4.30
CA LEU A 212 -1.53 -5.45 3.00
C LEU A 212 -1.82 -4.50 1.84
N THR A 213 -2.60 -3.44 2.07
CA THR A 213 -2.78 -2.36 1.09
C THR A 213 -1.45 -1.64 0.81
N LEU A 214 -0.68 -1.30 1.86
CA LEU A 214 0.65 -0.71 1.69
C LEU A 214 1.60 -1.66 0.98
N TYR A 215 1.56 -2.95 1.29
CA TYR A 215 2.39 -3.96 0.62
C TYR A 215 2.22 -3.92 -0.91
N GLU A 216 0.99 -3.76 -1.40
CA GLU A 216 0.71 -3.65 -2.84
C GLU A 216 1.31 -2.38 -3.47
N VAL A 217 1.43 -1.28 -2.71
CA VAL A 217 2.15 -0.07 -3.18
C VAL A 217 3.64 -0.35 -3.36
N PHE A 218 4.24 -1.12 -2.44
CA PHE A 218 5.67 -1.44 -2.48
C PHE A 218 6.04 -2.53 -3.47
N VAL A 219 5.26 -3.58 -3.68
CA VAL A 219 5.70 -4.71 -4.52
C VAL A 219 4.91 -4.78 -5.83
N GLY A 220 3.73 -4.14 -5.89
CA GLY A 220 2.91 -4.08 -7.10
C GLY A 220 2.63 -5.46 -7.67
N VAL A 221 2.43 -6.48 -6.80
CA VAL A 221 2.33 -7.90 -7.19
C VAL A 221 1.25 -8.12 -8.25
N THR A 222 0.22 -7.28 -8.21
CA THR A 222 -1.02 -7.40 -8.97
C THR A 222 -1.24 -6.24 -9.97
N GLN A 223 -0.17 -5.53 -10.35
CA GLN A 223 -0.26 -4.36 -11.24
C GLN A 223 -1.23 -3.28 -10.72
N GLY A 224 -1.42 -3.19 -9.40
CA GLY A 224 -2.31 -2.22 -8.75
C GLY A 224 -3.70 -2.76 -8.39
N HIS A 225 -4.15 -3.89 -8.96
CA HIS A 225 -5.48 -4.44 -8.65
C HIS A 225 -5.64 -4.84 -7.17
N GLY A 226 -4.61 -5.39 -6.56
CA GLY A 226 -4.60 -5.79 -5.16
C GLY A 226 -4.76 -4.61 -4.21
N PHE A 227 -4.16 -3.46 -4.53
CA PHE A 227 -4.40 -2.22 -3.79
C PHE A 227 -5.90 -1.87 -3.82
N PHE A 228 -6.52 -1.91 -5.00
CA PHE A 228 -7.95 -1.66 -5.13
C PHE A 228 -8.78 -2.61 -4.27
N TYR A 229 -8.57 -3.92 -4.38
CA TYR A 229 -9.36 -4.91 -3.64
C TYR A 229 -9.16 -4.85 -2.12
N HIS A 230 -7.96 -4.54 -1.63
CA HIS A 230 -7.76 -4.34 -0.19
C HIS A 230 -8.51 -3.11 0.32
N VAL A 231 -8.56 -2.02 -0.46
CA VAL A 231 -9.36 -0.85 -0.06
C VAL A 231 -10.86 -1.16 -0.11
N GLN A 232 -11.33 -1.98 -1.06
CA GLN A 232 -12.72 -2.48 -1.02
C GLN A 232 -12.99 -3.30 0.26
N GLY A 233 -12.05 -4.18 0.61
CA GLY A 233 -12.12 -4.98 1.83
C GLY A 233 -12.16 -4.10 3.08
N LEU A 234 -11.29 -3.08 3.16
CA LEU A 234 -11.30 -2.07 4.21
C LEU A 234 -12.67 -1.40 4.33
N LEU A 235 -13.24 -0.95 3.21
CA LEU A 235 -14.55 -0.30 3.21
C LEU A 235 -15.67 -1.24 3.65
N HIS A 236 -15.62 -2.51 3.24
CA HIS A 236 -16.60 -3.51 3.69
C HIS A 236 -16.53 -3.70 5.21
N LEU A 237 -15.32 -3.87 5.77
CA LEU A 237 -15.11 -4.01 7.21
C LEU A 237 -15.54 -2.75 7.98
N VAL A 238 -15.20 -1.56 7.47
CA VAL A 238 -15.62 -0.28 8.07
C VAL A 238 -17.14 -0.16 8.08
N ARG A 239 -17.82 -0.48 6.98
CA ARG A 239 -19.29 -0.46 6.89
C ARG A 239 -19.92 -1.44 7.88
N GLN A 240 -19.36 -2.63 8.01
CA GLN A 240 -19.86 -3.65 8.95
C GLN A 240 -19.69 -3.23 10.41
N ARG A 241 -18.61 -2.50 10.75
CA ARG A 241 -18.38 -1.95 12.10
C ARG A 241 -19.28 -0.76 12.42
N GLY A 242 -19.62 0.04 11.42
CA GLY A 242 -20.39 1.28 11.58
C GLY A 242 -19.60 2.45 12.17
N PRO A 243 -20.14 3.69 12.10
CA PRO A 243 -19.45 4.91 12.52
C PRO A 243 -19.13 4.93 14.03
N GLU A 244 -20.00 4.35 14.86
CA GLU A 244 -19.86 4.28 16.32
C GLU A 244 -18.68 3.42 16.80
N SER A 245 -18.04 2.65 15.91
CA SER A 245 -16.91 1.80 16.27
C SER A 245 -15.59 2.56 16.48
N PHE A 246 -15.50 3.80 15.99
CA PHE A 246 -14.26 4.57 15.95
C PHE A 246 -14.08 5.47 17.18
N LYS A 247 -13.82 4.85 18.34
CA LYS A 247 -13.71 5.55 19.64
C LYS A 247 -12.27 5.63 20.18
N SER A 248 -11.42 4.67 19.81
CA SER A 248 -10.03 4.61 20.26
C SER A 248 -9.14 5.49 19.39
N ARG A 249 -8.01 5.98 19.93
CA ARG A 249 -7.00 6.71 19.16
C ARG A 249 -6.52 5.92 17.93
N LEU A 250 -6.30 4.61 18.10
CA LEU A 250 -5.88 3.72 17.02
C LEU A 250 -6.94 3.61 15.92
N SER A 251 -8.18 3.33 16.30
CA SER A 251 -9.29 3.19 15.34
C SER A 251 -9.50 4.49 14.55
N LEU A 252 -9.41 5.67 15.19
CA LEU A 252 -9.50 6.96 14.49
C LEU A 252 -8.33 7.17 13.52
N GLN A 253 -7.09 6.85 13.91
CA GLN A 253 -5.95 6.93 12.99
C GLN A 253 -6.12 5.99 11.79
N LEU A 254 -6.62 4.78 12.00
CA LEU A 254 -6.99 3.84 10.94
C LEU A 254 -8.07 4.42 10.04
N PHE A 255 -9.11 5.03 10.60
CA PHE A 255 -10.18 5.63 9.83
C PHE A 255 -9.66 6.74 8.90
N HIS A 256 -8.83 7.66 9.40
CA HIS A 256 -8.22 8.70 8.58
C HIS A 256 -7.33 8.12 7.46
N ALA A 257 -6.60 7.05 7.75
CA ALA A 257 -5.77 6.34 6.78
C ALA A 257 -6.61 5.72 5.64
N ILE A 258 -7.71 5.05 6.00
CA ILE A 258 -8.63 4.41 5.05
C ILE A 258 -9.29 5.47 4.17
N ARG A 259 -9.75 6.58 4.75
CA ARG A 259 -10.42 7.65 4.03
C ARG A 259 -9.58 8.23 2.89
N TYR A 260 -8.27 8.40 3.10
CA TYR A 260 -7.37 8.83 2.03
C TYR A 260 -7.21 7.80 0.90
N ASN A 261 -7.11 6.51 1.24
CA ASN A 261 -7.05 5.45 0.23
C ASN A 261 -8.36 5.41 -0.58
N THR A 262 -9.49 5.55 0.09
CA THR A 262 -10.81 5.62 -0.53
C THR A 262 -10.97 6.85 -1.42
N LEU A 263 -10.50 8.02 -0.97
CA LEU A 263 -10.45 9.23 -1.78
C LEU A 263 -9.67 9.00 -3.08
N SER A 264 -8.47 8.44 -2.96
CA SER A 264 -7.60 8.17 -4.11
C SER A 264 -8.27 7.23 -5.13
N ILE A 265 -8.91 6.15 -4.68
CA ILE A 265 -9.65 5.24 -5.59
C ILE A 265 -10.89 5.93 -6.16
N GLY A 266 -11.63 6.70 -5.35
CA GLY A 266 -12.82 7.43 -5.79
C GLY A 266 -12.52 8.39 -6.94
N TYR A 267 -11.33 9.00 -6.97
CA TYR A 267 -10.88 9.81 -8.11
C TYR A 267 -10.65 9.01 -9.37
N HIS A 268 -9.99 7.87 -9.28
CA HIS A 268 -9.73 7.02 -10.45
C HIS A 268 -11.03 6.41 -10.99
N MET A 269 -11.90 5.95 -10.11
CA MET A 269 -13.15 5.27 -10.48
C MET A 269 -14.32 6.22 -10.72
N ARG A 270 -14.17 7.50 -10.37
CA ARG A 270 -15.24 8.52 -10.42
C ARG A 270 -16.51 8.02 -9.70
N ARG A 271 -16.34 7.41 -8.53
CA ARG A 271 -17.39 6.78 -7.73
C ARG A 271 -17.43 7.37 -6.33
N ALA A 272 -18.64 7.71 -5.87
CA ALA A 272 -18.84 8.24 -4.53
C ALA A 272 -18.37 7.25 -3.47
N SER A 273 -17.75 7.76 -2.40
CA SER A 273 -17.49 6.93 -1.22
C SER A 273 -18.73 6.82 -0.36
N SER A 274 -18.97 5.69 0.29
CA SER A 274 -19.92 5.66 1.41
C SER A 274 -19.47 6.49 2.62
N LEU A 275 -18.19 6.88 2.69
CA LEU A 275 -17.62 7.62 3.81
C LEU A 275 -17.79 9.14 3.69
N ASP A 276 -18.45 9.63 2.65
CA ASP A 276 -18.76 11.06 2.47
C ASP A 276 -20.14 11.45 3.00
N THR A 277 -20.88 10.52 3.63
CA THR A 277 -22.21 10.79 4.20
C THR A 277 -22.10 11.52 5.53
N PRO A 278 -23.15 12.24 5.97
CA PRO A 278 -23.13 13.01 7.21
C PRO A 278 -22.76 12.17 8.44
N GLU A 279 -23.19 10.90 8.50
CA GLU A 279 -22.91 10.00 9.63
C GLU A 279 -21.42 9.67 9.72
N TRP A 280 -20.74 9.50 8.58
CA TRP A 280 -19.30 9.22 8.54
C TRP A 280 -18.43 10.46 8.71
N LEU A 281 -18.89 11.62 8.22
CA LEU A 281 -18.25 12.91 8.48
C LEU A 281 -18.35 13.33 9.95
N ALA A 282 -19.42 12.93 10.65
CA ALA A 282 -19.56 13.19 12.09
C ALA A 282 -18.45 12.53 12.93
N VAL A 283 -17.92 11.38 12.50
CA VAL A 283 -16.82 10.67 13.18
C VAL A 283 -15.56 11.55 13.25
N THR A 284 -15.30 12.39 12.26
CA THR A 284 -14.09 13.24 12.17
C THR A 284 -14.29 14.67 12.62
N ALA A 285 -15.54 15.09 12.89
CA ALA A 285 -15.89 16.47 13.18
C ALA A 285 -15.08 17.11 14.33
N ARG A 286 -14.70 16.34 15.36
CA ARG A 286 -13.85 16.85 16.44
C ARG A 286 -12.40 17.04 15.99
N ALA A 287 -11.84 16.06 15.28
CA ALA A 287 -10.45 16.11 14.82
C ALA A 287 -10.24 17.17 13.73
N ALA A 288 -11.22 17.36 12.83
CA ALA A 288 -11.20 18.37 11.77
C ALA A 288 -11.08 19.81 12.30
N LYS A 289 -11.46 20.09 13.55
CA LYS A 289 -11.32 21.45 14.13
C LYS A 289 -9.87 21.85 14.39
N THR A 290 -8.99 20.87 14.58
CA THR A 290 -7.60 21.09 15.02
C THR A 290 -6.59 20.56 14.02
N ASP A 291 -6.95 19.52 13.26
CA ASP A 291 -6.06 18.87 12.31
C ASP A 291 -6.43 19.29 10.87
N PRO A 292 -5.57 20.09 10.20
CA PRO A 292 -5.85 20.58 8.86
C PRO A 292 -5.92 19.45 7.81
N TYR A 293 -5.20 18.35 8.01
CA TYR A 293 -5.24 17.20 7.11
C TYR A 293 -6.62 16.54 7.15
N VAL A 294 -7.16 16.35 8.37
CA VAL A 294 -8.49 15.76 8.57
C VAL A 294 -9.56 16.68 7.96
N ALA A 295 -9.49 17.98 8.25
CA ALA A 295 -10.42 18.97 7.70
C ALA A 295 -10.44 18.98 6.16
N LEU A 296 -9.26 18.94 5.53
CA LEU A 296 -9.14 18.87 4.09
C LEU A 296 -9.78 17.58 3.53
N ASN A 297 -9.52 16.44 4.18
CA ASN A 297 -10.05 15.17 3.72
C ASN A 297 -11.58 15.11 3.82
N ASP A 298 -12.20 15.77 4.82
CA ASP A 298 -13.67 15.93 4.94
C ASP A 298 -14.28 16.67 3.76
N ILE A 299 -13.54 17.59 3.14
CA ILE A 299 -13.96 18.30 1.93
C ILE A 299 -13.72 17.43 0.70
N CYS A 300 -12.50 16.92 0.54
CA CYS A 300 -12.08 16.22 -0.67
C CYS A 300 -12.82 14.90 -0.91
N ILE A 301 -13.23 14.18 0.15
CA ILE A 301 -13.97 12.92 0.05
C ILE A 301 -15.34 13.03 -0.61
N CYS A 302 -15.92 14.24 -0.66
CA CYS A 302 -17.18 14.50 -1.34
C CYS A 302 -17.02 14.69 -2.87
N ILE A 303 -15.81 14.94 -3.37
CA ILE A 303 -15.58 15.23 -4.79
C ILE A 303 -15.96 14.06 -5.71
N PRO A 304 -15.59 12.79 -5.41
CA PRO A 304 -15.97 11.66 -6.27
C PRO A 304 -17.47 11.51 -6.53
N ARG A 305 -18.34 11.95 -5.59
CA ARG A 305 -19.80 11.97 -5.78
C ARG A 305 -20.24 12.91 -6.88
N LEU A 306 -19.58 14.07 -7.01
CA LEU A 306 -19.85 15.03 -8.08
C LEU A 306 -19.36 14.51 -9.44
N LEU A 307 -18.22 13.79 -9.44
CA LEU A 307 -17.73 13.11 -10.64
C LEU A 307 -18.72 12.02 -11.09
N GLU A 308 -19.23 11.22 -10.16
CA GLU A 308 -20.21 10.18 -10.46
C GLU A 308 -21.52 10.77 -11.00
N ARG A 309 -22.00 11.87 -10.41
CA ARG A 309 -23.19 12.59 -10.90
C ARG A 309 -22.95 13.14 -12.31
N THR A 310 -21.75 13.68 -12.56
CA THR A 310 -21.35 14.16 -13.89
C THR A 310 -21.44 13.06 -14.94
N ASP A 311 -20.97 11.85 -14.63
CA ASP A 311 -20.99 10.73 -15.57
C ASP A 311 -22.42 10.25 -15.88
N LYS A 312 -23.38 10.47 -14.96
CA LYS A 312 -24.80 10.16 -15.15
C LYS A 312 -25.53 11.17 -16.02
N LEU A 313 -24.97 12.36 -16.25
CA LEU A 313 -25.57 13.39 -17.12
C LEU A 313 -25.66 12.95 -18.59
N ALA A 314 -24.84 11.96 -19.01
CA ALA A 314 -24.92 11.38 -20.35
C ALA A 314 -26.18 10.52 -20.57
N ASN A 315 -26.96 10.23 -19.51
CA ASN A 315 -28.20 9.47 -19.60
C ASN A 315 -29.32 10.37 -20.20
N PRO A 316 -30.01 9.95 -21.28
CA PRO A 316 -31.13 10.70 -21.88
C PRO A 316 -32.25 11.06 -20.91
N ASP A 317 -32.45 10.26 -19.85
CA ASP A 317 -33.50 10.49 -18.85
C ASP A 317 -33.10 11.55 -17.78
N CYS A 318 -31.90 12.11 -17.86
CA CYS A 318 -31.41 13.06 -16.87
C CYS A 318 -32.04 14.44 -17.08
N PRO A 319 -32.68 15.05 -16.06
CA PRO A 319 -33.31 16.35 -16.22
C PRO A 319 -32.25 17.44 -16.46
N PRO A 320 -32.50 18.41 -17.36
CA PRO A 320 -31.55 19.50 -17.63
C PRO A 320 -31.15 20.30 -16.39
N SER A 321 -32.02 20.38 -15.37
CA SER A 321 -31.74 21.03 -14.08
C SER A 321 -30.63 20.35 -13.28
N GLU A 322 -30.35 19.06 -13.52
CA GLU A 322 -29.26 18.35 -12.83
C GLU A 322 -27.89 18.88 -13.24
N ILE A 323 -27.74 19.37 -14.48
CA ILE A 323 -26.49 19.98 -14.95
C ILE A 323 -26.17 21.22 -14.09
N ASP A 324 -27.16 22.10 -13.92
CA ASP A 324 -27.01 23.31 -13.10
C ASP A 324 -26.80 22.96 -11.62
N ALA A 325 -27.48 21.94 -11.10
CA ALA A 325 -27.28 21.45 -9.74
C ALA A 325 -25.84 20.94 -9.52
N VAL A 326 -25.31 20.10 -10.42
CA VAL A 326 -23.93 19.59 -10.33
C VAL A 326 -22.91 20.73 -10.41
N ILE A 327 -23.12 21.72 -11.28
CA ILE A 327 -22.24 22.89 -11.38
C ILE A 327 -22.27 23.70 -10.06
N SER A 328 -23.47 23.99 -9.54
CA SER A 328 -23.66 24.72 -8.29
C SER A 328 -23.00 24.00 -7.10
N ASP A 329 -23.25 22.70 -6.96
CA ASP A 329 -22.66 21.90 -5.88
C ASP A 329 -21.13 21.80 -6.00
N SER A 330 -20.60 21.72 -7.23
CA SER A 330 -19.16 21.74 -7.48
C SER A 330 -18.52 23.06 -7.11
N GLN A 331 -19.20 24.18 -7.38
CA GLN A 331 -18.75 25.52 -6.96
C GLN A 331 -18.81 25.68 -5.44
N ALA A 332 -19.89 25.23 -4.80
CA ALA A 332 -20.01 25.28 -3.35
C ALA A 332 -18.91 24.47 -2.65
N LEU A 333 -18.62 23.26 -3.14
CA LEU A 333 -17.53 22.44 -2.58
C LEU A 333 -16.15 23.05 -2.83
N ALA A 334 -15.93 23.66 -4.00
CA ALA A 334 -14.70 24.38 -4.29
C ALA A 334 -14.50 25.59 -3.37
N ASN A 335 -15.56 26.36 -3.09
CA ASN A 335 -15.51 27.49 -2.17
C ASN A 335 -15.09 27.05 -0.76
N ARG A 336 -15.66 25.95 -0.25
CA ARG A 336 -15.21 25.35 1.02
C ARG A 336 -13.73 24.99 1.03
N ALA A 337 -13.20 24.47 -0.09
CA ALA A 337 -11.78 24.17 -0.21
C ALA A 337 -10.91 25.44 -0.28
N PHE A 338 -11.37 26.50 -0.95
CA PHE A 338 -10.68 27.80 -0.97
C PHE A 338 -10.67 28.46 0.41
N GLU A 339 -11.78 28.40 1.14
CA GLU A 339 -11.88 28.86 2.54
C GLU A 339 -10.91 28.09 3.44
N TRP A 340 -10.89 26.75 3.32
CA TRP A 340 -9.92 25.92 4.04
C TRP A 340 -8.48 26.32 3.74
N LEU A 341 -8.13 26.58 2.47
CA LEU A 341 -6.78 27.02 2.11
C LEU A 341 -6.45 28.38 2.71
N SER A 342 -7.39 29.32 2.65
CA SER A 342 -7.26 30.65 3.24
C SER A 342 -7.00 30.57 4.75
N ASP A 343 -7.73 29.72 5.46
CA ASP A 343 -7.51 29.47 6.89
C ASP A 343 -6.17 28.78 7.16
N PHE A 344 -5.80 27.82 6.32
CA PHE A 344 -4.53 27.10 6.41
C PHE A 344 -3.32 28.03 6.23
N GLU A 345 -3.45 29.02 5.35
CA GLU A 345 -2.47 30.06 5.02
C GLU A 345 -2.70 31.40 5.73
N LYS A 346 -3.52 31.45 6.79
CA LYS A 346 -3.85 32.68 7.51
C LYS A 346 -2.63 33.50 7.96
N TYR A 347 -1.53 32.82 8.28
CA TYR A 347 -0.25 33.43 8.68
C TYR A 347 0.82 33.36 7.58
N GLY A 348 0.37 33.30 6.33
CA GLY A 348 1.19 33.13 5.14
C GLY A 348 1.33 31.67 4.69
N PRO A 349 1.87 31.46 3.48
CA PRO A 349 2.14 30.13 2.96
C PRO A 349 3.07 29.33 3.88
N ARG A 350 2.85 28.02 3.92
CA ARG A 350 3.67 27.08 4.70
C ARG A 350 4.76 26.43 3.85
N TYR A 351 5.21 27.14 2.84
CA TYR A 351 6.33 26.81 1.99
C TYR A 351 7.04 28.08 1.53
N ASP A 352 8.31 27.92 1.17
CA ASP A 352 9.10 28.92 0.50
C ASP A 352 9.37 28.45 -0.94
N LYS A 353 9.60 29.41 -1.85
CA LYS A 353 10.05 29.12 -3.22
C LYS A 353 11.56 29.17 -3.24
N VAL A 354 12.19 28.05 -3.58
CA VAL A 354 13.65 27.91 -3.59
C VAL A 354 14.13 27.40 -4.95
N PRO A 355 15.38 27.67 -5.35
CA PRO A 355 15.95 27.08 -6.56
C PRO A 355 15.96 25.54 -6.45
N ILE A 356 15.66 24.83 -7.53
CA ILE A 356 15.66 23.36 -7.58
C ILE A 356 17.01 22.76 -7.18
N ALA A 357 18.12 23.48 -7.40
CA ALA A 357 19.46 23.07 -6.98
C ALA A 357 19.60 22.91 -5.44
N SER A 358 18.72 23.52 -4.65
CA SER A 358 18.68 23.34 -3.19
C SER A 358 17.96 22.05 -2.73
N MET A 359 17.32 21.33 -3.66
CA MET A 359 16.62 20.08 -3.38
C MET A 359 17.58 18.90 -3.54
N GLU A 360 18.25 18.56 -2.44
CA GLU A 360 19.25 17.48 -2.35
C GLU A 360 18.78 16.19 -3.04
N GLY A 361 19.61 15.69 -3.96
CA GLY A 361 19.43 14.41 -4.64
C GLY A 361 18.36 14.38 -5.73
N PHE A 362 17.58 15.45 -5.95
CA PHE A 362 16.54 15.42 -6.98
C PHE A 362 17.12 15.36 -8.40
N LEU A 363 18.03 16.28 -8.74
CA LEU A 363 18.64 16.33 -10.07
C LEU A 363 19.55 15.12 -10.34
N ASP A 364 20.20 14.60 -9.30
CA ASP A 364 21.17 13.51 -9.41
C ASP A 364 20.50 12.13 -9.48
N HIS A 365 19.37 11.93 -8.79
CA HIS A 365 18.78 10.61 -8.59
C HIS A 365 17.36 10.46 -9.13
N VAL A 366 16.67 11.56 -9.45
CA VAL A 366 15.27 11.53 -9.89
C VAL A 366 15.12 12.02 -11.32
N CYS A 367 15.50 13.27 -11.61
CA CYS A 367 15.36 13.84 -12.95
C CYS A 367 16.35 14.98 -13.14
N ALA A 368 17.28 14.82 -14.08
CA ALA A 368 18.29 15.83 -14.40
C ALA A 368 17.72 17.03 -15.18
N GLU A 369 16.56 16.89 -15.81
CA GLU A 369 15.93 17.94 -16.61
C GLU A 369 15.21 18.97 -15.72
N ILE A 370 15.61 20.23 -15.83
CA ILE A 370 15.00 21.35 -15.09
C ILE A 370 13.80 21.87 -15.87
N VAL A 371 12.61 21.39 -15.51
CA VAL A 371 11.33 21.85 -16.09
C VAL A 371 10.59 22.83 -15.17
N PHE A 372 10.79 22.70 -13.86
CA PHE A 372 10.16 23.54 -12.84
C PHE A 372 11.25 24.16 -11.97
N ASP A 373 11.34 25.49 -11.99
CA ASP A 373 12.20 26.28 -11.12
C ASP A 373 11.60 27.70 -11.00
N PRO A 374 11.39 28.27 -9.80
CA PRO A 374 11.65 27.70 -8.48
C PRO A 374 10.71 26.54 -8.12
N VAL A 375 11.04 25.81 -7.06
CA VAL A 375 10.27 24.69 -6.50
C VAL A 375 9.90 24.98 -5.04
N PHE A 376 9.01 24.17 -4.45
CA PHE A 376 8.53 24.40 -3.09
C PHE A 376 9.36 23.68 -2.04
N ASP A 377 9.78 24.42 -1.01
CA ASP A 377 10.32 23.87 0.24
C ASP A 377 9.30 24.08 1.35
N PHE A 378 8.69 22.99 1.84
CA PHE A 378 7.63 23.09 2.85
C PHE A 378 8.22 23.18 4.25
N LYS A 379 7.65 24.05 5.09
CA LYS A 379 8.10 24.26 6.48
C LYS A 379 8.05 23.00 7.34
N TYR A 380 7.17 22.05 6.99
CA TYR A 380 7.06 20.75 7.63
C TYR A 380 6.36 19.75 6.71
N PHE A 381 6.64 18.46 6.93
CA PHE A 381 6.12 17.36 6.11
C PHE A 381 4.60 17.39 5.93
N GLY A 382 3.86 17.56 7.03
CA GLY A 382 2.39 17.60 6.99
C GLY A 382 1.82 18.71 6.11
N ALA A 383 2.51 19.85 5.97
CA ALA A 383 2.07 20.92 5.08
C ALA A 383 2.16 20.52 3.62
N GLY A 384 3.30 19.92 3.21
CA GLY A 384 3.50 19.42 1.85
C GLY A 384 2.40 18.45 1.42
N ILE A 385 2.05 17.51 2.31
CA ILE A 385 0.97 16.56 2.07
C ILE A 385 -0.39 17.26 1.91
N CYS A 386 -0.72 18.22 2.77
CA CYS A 386 -1.99 18.96 2.67
C CYS A 386 -2.09 19.75 1.36
N TYR A 387 -1.05 20.48 0.98
CA TYR A 387 -1.03 21.22 -0.29
C TYR A 387 -1.18 20.29 -1.49
N MET A 388 -0.47 19.16 -1.48
CA MET A 388 -0.51 18.20 -2.57
C MET A 388 -1.90 17.57 -2.74
N ILE A 389 -2.56 17.20 -1.64
CA ILE A 389 -3.95 16.73 -1.66
C ILE A 389 -4.88 17.84 -2.17
N TYR A 390 -4.72 19.07 -1.69
CA TYR A 390 -5.53 20.20 -2.08
C TYR A 390 -5.41 20.48 -3.60
N TRP A 391 -4.20 20.64 -4.13
CA TRP A 391 -4.01 20.94 -5.55
C TRP A 391 -4.49 19.80 -6.46
N MET A 392 -4.24 18.55 -6.10
CA MET A 392 -4.77 17.40 -6.83
C MET A 392 -6.30 17.42 -6.86
N SER A 393 -6.92 17.56 -5.68
CA SER A 393 -8.38 17.55 -5.52
C SER A 393 -9.03 18.71 -6.30
N MET A 394 -8.43 19.89 -6.23
CA MET A 394 -8.92 21.07 -6.94
C MET A 394 -8.74 20.96 -8.44
N LEU A 395 -7.61 20.42 -8.93
CA LEU A 395 -7.41 20.16 -10.37
C LEU A 395 -8.49 19.22 -10.92
N ILE A 396 -8.84 18.17 -10.17
CA ILE A 396 -9.89 17.21 -10.55
C ILE A 396 -11.27 17.88 -10.53
N LEU A 397 -11.66 18.51 -9.42
CA LEU A 397 -12.98 19.12 -9.25
C LEU A 397 -13.21 20.28 -10.23
N GLN A 398 -12.27 21.22 -10.29
CA GLN A 398 -12.34 22.38 -11.16
C GLN A 398 -12.21 21.97 -12.63
N GLY A 399 -11.36 20.98 -12.95
CA GLY A 399 -11.26 20.43 -14.30
C GLY A 399 -12.56 19.80 -14.78
N ASN A 400 -13.25 19.03 -13.92
CA ASN A 400 -14.57 18.47 -14.21
C ASN A 400 -15.62 19.58 -14.41
N THR A 401 -15.65 20.56 -13.51
CA THR A 401 -16.57 21.71 -13.59
C THR A 401 -16.36 22.52 -14.86
N PHE A 402 -15.11 22.79 -15.23
CA PHE A 402 -14.77 23.53 -16.44
C PHE A 402 -15.22 22.79 -17.71
N ARG A 403 -15.04 21.46 -17.76
CA ARG A 403 -15.53 20.64 -18.87
C ARG A 403 -17.05 20.74 -19.02
N LEU A 404 -17.79 20.68 -17.90
CA LEU A 404 -19.25 20.85 -17.91
C LEU A 404 -19.67 22.25 -18.37
N LEU A 405 -19.04 23.29 -17.83
CA LEU A 405 -19.31 24.67 -18.24
C LEU A 405 -19.06 24.88 -19.73
N ARG A 406 -17.98 24.34 -20.28
CA ARG A 406 -17.66 24.45 -21.71
C ARG A 406 -18.64 23.67 -22.60
N ALA A 407 -19.18 22.56 -22.11
CA ALA A 407 -20.14 21.74 -22.86
C ALA A 407 -21.55 22.36 -22.87
N HIS A 408 -21.96 23.03 -21.80
CA HIS A 408 -23.35 23.49 -21.62
C HIS A 408 -23.53 25.01 -21.55
N ARG A 409 -22.45 25.80 -21.49
CA ARG A 409 -22.51 27.26 -21.44
C ARG A 409 -21.53 27.88 -22.43
N ALA A 410 -21.90 29.04 -22.99
CA ALA A 410 -20.99 29.88 -23.76
C ALA A 410 -20.08 30.64 -22.78
N LEU A 411 -18.79 30.32 -22.77
CA LEU A 411 -17.80 31.01 -21.96
C LEU A 411 -17.08 32.08 -22.79
N GLU A 412 -16.97 33.28 -22.25
CA GLU A 412 -16.20 34.36 -22.84
C GLU A 412 -14.70 34.01 -22.91
N PRO A 413 -13.94 34.52 -23.89
CA PRO A 413 -12.50 34.26 -24.00
C PRO A 413 -11.71 34.56 -22.71
N LYS A 414 -12.10 35.61 -21.99
CA LYS A 414 -11.50 35.97 -20.68
C LYS A 414 -11.75 34.89 -19.62
N GLN A 415 -12.94 34.30 -19.60
CA GLN A 415 -13.28 33.21 -18.67
C GLN A 415 -12.47 31.96 -19.02
N LEU A 416 -12.40 31.58 -20.30
CA LEU A 416 -11.60 30.45 -20.77
C LEU A 416 -10.12 30.60 -20.36
N PHE A 417 -9.55 31.79 -20.53
CA PHE A 417 -8.18 32.09 -20.10
C PHE A 417 -8.00 31.94 -18.58
N THR A 418 -8.97 32.42 -17.79
CA THR A 418 -8.91 32.39 -16.32
C THR A 418 -8.95 30.95 -15.81
N TRP A 419 -9.87 30.13 -16.34
CA TRP A 419 -9.95 28.69 -16.05
C TRP A 419 -8.67 27.96 -16.44
N GLY A 420 -8.17 28.19 -17.66
CA GLY A 420 -6.93 27.58 -18.14
C GLY A 420 -5.75 27.90 -17.23
N ARG A 421 -5.59 29.17 -16.83
CA ARG A 421 -4.52 29.61 -15.92
C ARG A 421 -4.64 28.97 -14.53
N GLN A 422 -5.85 28.88 -13.98
CA GLN A 422 -6.08 28.28 -12.67
C GLN A 422 -5.77 26.78 -12.64
N LEU A 423 -6.26 26.04 -13.64
CA LEU A 423 -6.01 24.60 -13.75
C LEU A 423 -4.52 24.30 -13.98
N ALA A 424 -3.87 25.07 -14.85
CA ALA A 424 -2.42 24.98 -15.06
C ALA A 424 -1.66 25.28 -13.77
N GLY A 425 -2.11 26.27 -12.98
CA GLY A 425 -1.54 26.59 -11.68
C GLY A 425 -1.59 25.40 -10.71
N PHE A 426 -2.72 24.69 -10.61
CA PHE A 426 -2.79 23.50 -9.76
C PHE A 426 -1.85 22.38 -10.23
N ALA A 427 -1.78 22.11 -11.54
CA ALA A 427 -0.87 21.12 -12.10
C ALA A 427 0.60 21.48 -11.85
N ASP A 428 0.96 22.74 -12.09
CA ASP A 428 2.32 23.26 -11.89
C ASP A 428 2.71 23.18 -10.41
N HIS A 429 1.80 23.54 -9.49
CA HIS A 429 2.08 23.45 -8.06
C HIS A 429 2.29 22.01 -7.58
N ILE A 430 1.55 21.03 -8.12
CA ILE A 430 1.81 19.61 -7.85
C ILE A 430 3.24 19.28 -8.27
N CYS A 431 3.64 19.60 -9.49
CA CYS A 431 4.97 19.29 -10.02
C CYS A 431 6.09 20.01 -9.26
N MET A 432 5.90 21.29 -8.91
CA MET A 432 6.83 22.08 -8.10
C MET A 432 7.02 21.52 -6.67
N SER A 433 6.08 20.70 -6.18
CA SER A 433 6.19 20.05 -4.87
C SER A 433 6.97 18.74 -4.90
N ILE A 434 7.11 18.10 -6.07
CA ILE A 434 7.73 16.78 -6.20
C ILE A 434 9.17 16.74 -5.69
N PRO A 435 10.04 17.75 -5.96
CA PRO A 435 11.41 17.72 -5.48
C PRO A 435 11.52 17.58 -3.96
N PHE A 436 10.68 18.31 -3.21
CA PHE A 436 10.62 18.18 -1.76
C PHE A 436 10.21 16.77 -1.31
N HIS A 437 9.15 16.20 -1.90
CA HIS A 437 8.65 14.87 -1.54
C HIS A 437 9.58 13.72 -1.97
N SER A 438 10.54 14.01 -2.85
CA SER A 438 11.52 13.05 -3.33
C SER A 438 12.81 13.05 -2.50
N ARG A 439 12.94 13.97 -1.54
CA ARG A 439 14.10 14.04 -0.65
C ARG A 439 14.25 12.75 0.16
N PRO A 440 15.48 12.24 0.38
CA PRO A 440 15.69 11.05 1.20
C PRO A 440 15.12 11.18 2.62
N GLN A 441 15.08 12.40 3.16
CA GLN A 441 14.60 12.66 4.53
C GLN A 441 13.06 12.57 4.65
N THR A 442 12.29 12.68 3.57
CA THR A 442 10.82 12.61 3.63
C THR A 442 10.27 11.18 3.65
N GLY A 443 11.14 10.18 3.46
CA GLY A 443 10.79 8.76 3.50
C GLY A 443 9.93 8.31 2.31
N TYR A 444 9.66 7.00 2.24
CA TYR A 444 8.85 6.43 1.16
C TYR A 444 7.39 6.89 1.18
N THR A 445 6.85 7.27 2.34
CA THR A 445 5.47 7.78 2.43
C THR A 445 5.24 9.02 1.57
N ALA A 446 6.21 9.94 1.52
CA ALA A 446 6.15 11.14 0.69
C ALA A 446 6.22 10.78 -0.80
N LYS A 447 7.22 9.97 -1.13
CA LYS A 447 7.52 9.55 -2.51
C LYS A 447 6.36 8.80 -3.16
N PHE A 448 5.73 7.86 -2.45
CA PHE A 448 4.56 7.16 -2.97
C PHE A 448 3.30 8.03 -2.91
N GLY A 449 3.16 8.85 -1.86
CA GLY A 449 2.06 9.79 -1.71
C GLY A 449 1.96 10.81 -2.86
N SER A 450 3.10 11.16 -3.48
CA SER A 450 3.14 12.11 -4.59
C SER A 450 2.85 11.51 -5.97
N LEU A 451 2.80 10.17 -6.12
CA LEU A 451 2.62 9.54 -7.43
C LEU A 451 1.23 9.76 -8.01
N THR A 452 0.18 9.62 -7.22
CA THR A 452 -1.20 9.85 -7.69
C THR A 452 -1.39 11.30 -8.15
N PRO A 453 -1.03 12.33 -7.36
CA PRO A 453 -1.02 13.72 -7.82
C PRO A 453 -0.24 13.93 -9.12
N LEU A 454 0.94 13.32 -9.25
CA LEU A 454 1.78 13.42 -10.44
C LEU A 454 1.09 12.85 -11.70
N VAL A 455 0.39 11.72 -11.57
CA VAL A 455 -0.41 11.16 -12.67
C VAL A 455 -1.56 12.09 -13.07
N VAL A 456 -2.21 12.74 -12.10
CA VAL A 456 -3.27 13.72 -12.36
C VAL A 456 -2.71 14.95 -13.12
N ALA A 457 -1.56 15.48 -12.68
CA ALA A 457 -0.89 16.59 -13.37
C ALA A 457 -0.45 16.20 -14.79
N ARG A 458 0.12 14.99 -14.96
CA ARG A 458 0.47 14.44 -16.28
C ARG A 458 -0.73 14.38 -17.21
N LYS A 459 -1.86 13.81 -16.76
CA LYS A 459 -3.09 13.70 -17.55
C LYS A 459 -3.62 15.09 -17.94
N PHE A 460 -3.45 16.10 -17.11
CA PHE A 460 -3.77 17.48 -17.47
C PHE A 460 -2.87 17.98 -18.62
N TYR A 461 -1.55 17.85 -18.50
CA TYR A 461 -0.61 18.32 -19.53
C TYR A 461 -0.73 17.59 -20.88
N GLU A 462 -1.00 16.28 -20.88
CA GLU A 462 -1.22 15.51 -22.11
C GLU A 462 -2.42 16.01 -22.92
N ASN A 463 -3.42 16.60 -22.24
CA ASN A 463 -4.62 17.15 -22.87
C ASN A 463 -4.52 18.67 -23.14
N ALA A 464 -3.41 19.32 -22.78
CA ALA A 464 -3.21 20.75 -22.93
C ALA A 464 -2.21 21.07 -24.06
N PRO A 465 -2.55 21.96 -25.01
CA PRO A 465 -1.65 22.30 -26.11
C PRO A 465 -0.36 22.95 -25.60
N GLY A 466 0.78 22.54 -26.16
CA GLY A 466 2.10 23.10 -25.83
C GLY A 466 2.72 22.61 -24.51
N MET A 467 2.12 21.62 -23.84
CA MET A 467 2.57 21.14 -22.52
C MET A 467 3.27 19.76 -22.56
N ALA A 468 3.67 19.28 -23.74
CA ALA A 468 4.25 17.95 -23.92
C ALA A 468 5.53 17.72 -23.10
N ALA A 469 6.38 18.74 -22.93
CA ALA A 469 7.58 18.65 -22.11
C ALA A 469 7.26 18.39 -20.63
N LYS A 470 6.25 19.09 -20.08
CA LYS A 470 5.78 18.87 -18.70
C LYS A 470 5.16 17.48 -18.52
N ALA A 471 4.39 17.01 -19.50
CA ALA A 471 3.83 15.67 -19.49
C ALA A 471 4.93 14.59 -19.49
N LYS A 472 5.95 14.75 -20.34
CA LYS A 472 7.12 13.86 -20.40
C LYS A 472 7.87 13.85 -19.06
N TRP A 473 8.16 15.03 -18.50
CA TRP A 473 8.81 15.15 -17.20
C TRP A 473 8.06 14.38 -16.10
N CYS A 474 6.73 14.48 -16.06
CA CYS A 474 5.92 13.73 -15.09
C CYS A 474 6.07 12.21 -15.28
N ALA A 475 6.14 11.74 -16.53
CA ALA A 475 6.31 10.32 -16.84
C ALA A 475 7.69 9.79 -16.41
N ASP A 476 8.74 10.59 -16.65
CA ASP A 476 10.12 10.23 -16.31
C ASP A 476 10.29 10.16 -14.79
N VAL A 477 9.83 11.18 -14.06
CA VAL A 477 9.81 11.20 -12.59
C VAL A 477 9.03 10.01 -12.02
N TYR A 478 7.85 9.72 -12.57
CA TYR A 478 7.03 8.59 -12.11
C TYR A 478 7.77 7.25 -12.26
N THR A 479 8.49 7.07 -13.37
CA THR A 479 9.23 5.84 -13.66
C THR A 479 10.38 5.64 -12.68
N VAL A 480 11.16 6.69 -12.40
CA VAL A 480 12.28 6.65 -11.44
C VAL A 480 11.79 6.50 -10.00
N ALA A 481 10.57 6.96 -9.71
CA ALA A 481 9.98 6.76 -8.41
C ALA A 481 9.70 5.28 -8.11
N ARG A 482 9.45 4.46 -9.14
CA ARG A 482 9.35 3.00 -9.04
C ARG A 482 10.76 2.39 -9.07
N VAL A 483 11.00 1.33 -8.29
CA VAL A 483 12.28 0.60 -8.31
C VAL A 483 12.54 0.04 -9.72
N PRO A 484 13.54 0.55 -10.45
CA PRO A 484 13.84 0.09 -11.81
C PRO A 484 14.23 -1.38 -11.82
N GLY A 485 13.78 -2.13 -12.82
CA GLY A 485 14.00 -3.57 -12.93
C GLY A 485 13.24 -4.42 -11.91
N LEU A 486 12.53 -3.82 -10.93
CA LEU A 486 11.72 -4.55 -9.95
C LEU A 486 10.30 -4.86 -10.38
N TYR A 487 9.70 -3.89 -11.06
CA TYR A 487 8.43 -4.00 -11.74
C TYR A 487 8.67 -4.19 -13.24
N GLN A 488 7.65 -4.62 -13.99
CA GLN A 488 7.77 -4.70 -15.45
C GLN A 488 8.20 -3.34 -16.02
N GLU A 489 9.21 -3.36 -16.87
CA GLU A 489 9.64 -2.19 -17.64
C GLU A 489 8.53 -1.77 -18.60
N ALA A 490 8.48 -0.47 -18.88
CA ALA A 490 7.49 0.31 -19.62
C ALA A 490 6.70 -0.40 -20.75
N PRO A 491 5.49 0.12 -21.09
CA PRO A 491 4.89 1.36 -20.59
C PRO A 491 4.10 1.15 -19.30
N VAL A 492 4.29 2.05 -18.34
CA VAL A 492 3.35 2.18 -17.22
C VAL A 492 2.03 2.69 -17.78
N GLU A 493 1.00 1.87 -17.73
CA GLU A 493 -0.35 2.27 -18.12
C GLU A 493 -0.83 3.41 -17.21
N LEU A 494 -1.23 4.54 -17.80
CA LEU A 494 -1.73 5.75 -17.11
C LEU A 494 -2.98 5.48 -16.27
N GLU A 495 -3.68 4.38 -16.55
CA GLU A 495 -4.92 3.98 -15.90
C GLU A 495 -4.78 2.55 -15.36
N PRO A 496 -4.05 2.34 -14.24
CA PRO A 496 -3.80 1.01 -13.68
C PRO A 496 -5.07 0.27 -13.24
N PHE A 497 -6.22 0.97 -13.22
CA PHE A 497 -7.51 0.42 -12.85
C PHE A 497 -8.47 0.28 -14.04
N LYS A 498 -8.05 0.57 -15.28
CA LYS A 498 -8.91 0.48 -16.47
C LYS A 498 -9.52 -0.91 -16.64
N GLN A 499 -8.75 -1.95 -16.34
CA GLN A 499 -9.22 -3.34 -16.37
C GLN A 499 -10.24 -3.67 -15.25
N VAL A 500 -10.21 -2.91 -14.14
CA VAL A 500 -11.13 -3.06 -13.00
C VAL A 500 -12.38 -2.19 -13.16
N GLU A 501 -12.32 -1.13 -13.96
CA GLU A 501 -13.43 -0.21 -14.19
C GLU A 501 -14.68 -0.94 -14.70
N SER A 502 -14.52 -1.92 -15.58
CA SER A 502 -15.60 -2.80 -16.07
C SER A 502 -16.27 -3.60 -14.95
N THR A 503 -15.51 -4.02 -13.94
CA THR A 503 -15.98 -4.79 -12.78
C THR A 503 -16.75 -3.91 -11.79
N VAL A 504 -16.39 -2.63 -11.71
CA VAL A 504 -17.01 -1.63 -10.82
C VAL A 504 -18.27 -1.03 -11.45
N LYS A 505 -18.30 -0.84 -12.77
CA LYS A 505 -19.39 -0.17 -13.48
C LYS A 505 -20.69 -0.98 -13.36
N GLY A 506 -21.64 -0.46 -12.57
CA GLY A 506 -22.95 -1.07 -12.36
C GLY A 506 -23.05 -2.04 -11.18
N ASN A 507 -21.97 -2.27 -10.44
CA ASN A 507 -21.96 -3.21 -9.31
C ASN A 507 -22.02 -2.48 -7.96
N LYS A 508 -23.15 -2.61 -7.26
CA LYS A 508 -23.39 -1.98 -5.94
C LYS A 508 -22.49 -2.52 -4.80
N ARG A 509 -21.71 -3.58 -5.04
CA ARG A 509 -20.80 -4.15 -4.03
C ARG A 509 -19.51 -3.35 -3.85
N PHE A 510 -19.07 -2.62 -4.87
CA PHE A 510 -17.85 -1.81 -4.83
C PHE A 510 -18.20 -0.36 -4.45
N ILE A 511 -17.23 0.33 -3.84
CA ILE A 511 -17.33 1.66 -3.18
C ILE A 511 -18.57 2.44 -3.58
#